data_AF-A0A2N5YIY1-F1
#
_entry.id   AF-A0A2N5YIY1-F1
#
_cell.length_a   1.000
_cell.length_b   1.000
_cell.length_c   1.000
_cell.angle_alpha   90.00
_cell.angle_beta   90.00
_cell.angle_gamma   90.00
#
_symmetry.space_group_name_H-M   'P 1'
#
loop_
_entity.id
_entity.type
_entity.pdbx_description
1 polymer ?
#
loop_
_entity_poly.entity_id
_entity_poly.type
_entity_poly.pdbx_seq_one_letter_code
_entity_poly.pdbx_strand_id
1 'polypeptide(L)'
;MKNIKSIFLIFISLAVFSSCSENVNKKEDSKMKPPVAKKIPKELSIHGDTRIDPYYWLRERENPEVIAYLEAENKYTEYCIKDYDSLKDQLYHEMIGRIKQEDVSAPYFNNGYFYYTRYEKNKEYEIECRKKDSLENTEEVIFDVNNMAVGYEYYALGDFSVSPDNKLAAFSFDTVSRRQYIIKVKNLENGEILSDIIDNTEGDIVWANDNNTFFYVEKDPVTLRGFRVKKHKLGTLSSEDQTVFEENDETFDVYIEKTKDNAFLLIGSNSTMADEYRYVDADQPDDTFKVIQPRERGIEYSVYHHSDYFYIRTNYEAQNFRLMKVPTAGKLSKENWIEVIPHRDSVLLEGIEV
;
A
#
# COMPACT_ATOMS: atom_id res chain seq x y z
N MET A 1 13.54 25.69 -88.91
CA MET A 1 12.97 26.81 -89.70
C MET A 1 11.61 26.38 -90.23
N LYS A 2 10.62 27.28 -90.09
CA LYS A 2 9.22 27.24 -90.59
C LYS A 2 8.18 26.45 -89.79
N ASN A 3 7.56 27.20 -88.86
CA ASN A 3 6.15 27.17 -88.49
C ASN A 3 5.22 27.18 -89.73
N ILE A 4 3.97 26.70 -89.58
CA ILE A 4 2.73 27.51 -89.68
C ILE A 4 1.47 26.63 -89.52
N LYS A 5 0.49 27.21 -88.82
CA LYS A 5 -0.88 26.73 -88.50
C LYS A 5 -1.85 26.80 -89.70
N SER A 6 -2.91 25.96 -89.70
CA SER A 6 -4.31 26.29 -90.08
C SER A 6 -5.19 25.02 -90.02
N ILE A 7 -6.18 24.88 -89.11
CA ILE A 7 -7.62 25.28 -89.21
C ILE A 7 -8.38 24.60 -90.38
N PHE A 8 -9.31 23.65 -90.09
CA PHE A 8 -10.73 23.70 -90.53
C PHE A 8 -11.64 22.57 -89.97
N LEU A 9 -12.77 23.01 -89.41
CA LEU A 9 -14.15 22.50 -89.30
C LEU A 9 -14.58 21.01 -89.18
N ILE A 10 -15.37 20.76 -88.11
CA ILE A 10 -16.79 20.27 -88.03
C ILE A 10 -17.18 18.96 -88.77
N PHE A 11 -17.59 17.92 -88.02
CA PHE A 11 -19.00 17.46 -87.93
C PHE A 11 -19.24 16.39 -86.85
N ILE A 12 -20.43 16.47 -86.28
CA ILE A 12 -21.05 15.75 -85.17
C ILE A 12 -21.40 14.29 -85.53
N SER A 13 -21.19 13.34 -84.60
CA SER A 13 -22.17 12.27 -84.35
C SER A 13 -22.02 11.66 -82.96
N LEU A 14 -23.08 11.77 -82.17
CA LEU A 14 -23.34 11.04 -80.93
C LEU A 14 -23.27 9.53 -81.13
N ALA A 15 -22.58 8.82 -80.24
CA ALA A 15 -22.99 7.48 -79.80
C ALA A 15 -22.63 7.31 -78.32
N VAL A 16 -23.67 7.34 -77.50
CA VAL A 16 -23.68 6.96 -76.07
C VAL A 16 -23.43 5.46 -75.97
N PHE A 17 -22.49 5.02 -75.13
CA PHE A 17 -22.72 3.85 -74.27
C PHE A 17 -21.86 3.93 -73.00
N SER A 18 -22.55 3.70 -71.89
CA SER A 18 -22.15 3.72 -70.49
C SER A 18 -20.90 2.91 -70.12
N SER A 19 -20.39 3.28 -68.93
CA SER A 19 -20.03 2.36 -67.83
C SER A 19 -18.54 2.30 -67.50
N CYS A 20 -18.13 3.16 -66.57
CA CYS A 20 -17.76 2.77 -65.20
C CYS A 20 -17.04 3.97 -64.55
N SER A 21 -17.84 4.90 -64.05
CA SER A 21 -17.43 5.72 -62.92
C SER A 21 -17.43 4.80 -61.71
N GLU A 22 -16.29 4.21 -61.36
CA GLU A 22 -16.08 3.74 -59.99
C GLU A 22 -16.09 4.97 -59.09
N ASN A 23 -17.30 5.33 -58.64
CA ASN A 23 -17.47 6.02 -57.39
C ASN A 23 -16.91 5.10 -56.31
N VAL A 24 -15.62 5.26 -56.03
CA VAL A 24 -15.02 4.82 -54.77
C VAL A 24 -15.73 5.66 -53.70
N ASN A 25 -16.87 5.16 -53.25
CA ASN A 25 -17.41 5.48 -51.94
C ASN A 25 -16.32 5.08 -50.94
N LYS A 26 -15.44 6.03 -50.63
CA LYS A 26 -14.65 6.03 -49.41
C LYS A 26 -15.69 5.95 -48.30
N LYS A 27 -15.97 4.74 -47.83
CA LYS A 27 -16.54 4.55 -46.50
C LYS A 27 -15.57 5.29 -45.58
N GLU A 28 -15.97 6.46 -45.09
CA GLU A 28 -15.38 6.99 -43.88
C GLU A 28 -15.57 5.89 -42.85
N ASP A 29 -14.49 5.19 -42.51
CA ASP A 29 -14.46 4.40 -41.29
C ASP A 29 -14.82 5.38 -40.18
N SER A 30 -16.01 5.21 -39.63
CA SER A 30 -16.51 5.95 -38.47
C SER A 30 -15.60 5.63 -37.29
N LYS A 31 -14.45 6.30 -37.20
CA LYS A 31 -13.55 6.19 -36.06
C LYS A 31 -14.28 6.65 -34.81
N MET A 32 -14.31 5.80 -33.79
CA MET A 32 -14.86 6.19 -32.50
C MET A 32 -14.09 7.42 -32.02
N LYS A 33 -14.83 8.44 -31.55
CA LYS A 33 -14.24 9.65 -31.01
C LYS A 33 -14.04 9.47 -29.50
N PRO A 34 -13.01 10.10 -28.90
CA PRO A 34 -12.88 10.14 -27.46
C PRO A 34 -14.13 10.78 -26.85
N PRO A 35 -14.61 10.28 -25.70
CA PRO A 35 -15.67 10.96 -24.97
C PRO A 35 -15.18 12.34 -24.53
N VAL A 36 -16.11 13.29 -24.44
CA VAL A 36 -15.80 14.68 -24.08
C VAL A 36 -16.47 14.99 -22.75
N ALA A 37 -15.67 15.22 -21.71
CA ALA A 37 -16.18 15.62 -20.41
C ALA A 37 -16.92 16.96 -20.49
N LYS A 38 -18.08 17.04 -19.85
CA LYS A 38 -18.78 18.31 -19.65
C LYS A 38 -17.91 19.25 -18.81
N LYS A 39 -17.92 20.53 -19.17
CA LYS A 39 -17.29 21.59 -18.37
C LYS A 39 -18.35 22.26 -17.52
N ILE A 40 -18.25 22.10 -16.20
CA ILE A 40 -19.13 22.72 -15.20
C ILE A 40 -18.22 23.56 -14.30
N PRO A 41 -18.24 24.90 -14.42
CA PRO A 41 -17.32 25.76 -13.67
C PRO A 41 -17.58 25.63 -12.17
N LYS A 42 -16.55 25.22 -11.43
CA LYS A 42 -16.52 25.27 -9.96
C LYS A 42 -15.42 26.24 -9.51
N GLU A 43 -15.80 27.28 -8.78
CA GLU A 43 -14.83 28.17 -8.14
C GLU A 43 -14.26 27.52 -6.88
N LEU A 44 -12.94 27.59 -6.74
CA LEU A 44 -12.16 27.14 -5.60
C LEU A 44 -11.34 28.33 -5.10
N SER A 45 -11.73 28.89 -3.95
CA SER A 45 -11.09 30.07 -3.37
C SER A 45 -10.35 29.72 -2.08
N ILE A 46 -9.03 29.90 -2.06
CA ILE A 46 -8.18 29.70 -0.89
C ILE A 46 -7.02 30.70 -0.90
N HIS A 47 -6.58 31.16 0.27
CA HIS A 47 -5.49 32.15 0.43
C HIS A 47 -5.67 33.46 -0.37
N GLY A 48 -6.92 33.86 -0.61
CA GLY A 48 -7.24 35.08 -1.37
C GLY A 48 -7.11 34.95 -2.89
N ASP A 49 -6.84 33.75 -3.41
CA ASP A 49 -6.83 33.43 -4.84
C ASP A 49 -8.04 32.56 -5.21
N THR A 50 -8.57 32.72 -6.41
CA THR A 50 -9.72 31.97 -6.93
C THR A 50 -9.38 31.31 -8.25
N ARG A 51 -9.50 29.98 -8.29
CA ARG A 51 -9.31 29.16 -9.48
C ARG A 51 -10.64 28.55 -9.91
N ILE A 52 -10.84 28.39 -11.21
CA ILE A 52 -12.01 27.70 -11.76
C ILE A 52 -11.58 26.31 -12.21
N ASP A 53 -12.15 25.28 -11.60
CA ASP A 53 -12.02 23.90 -12.04
C ASP A 53 -13.29 23.49 -12.80
N PRO A 54 -13.25 23.39 -14.15
CA PRO A 54 -14.40 23.01 -14.95
C PRO A 54 -14.75 21.52 -14.84
N TYR A 55 -13.93 20.69 -14.20
CA TYR A 55 -14.10 19.23 -14.12
C TYR A 55 -14.25 18.73 -12.68
N TYR A 56 -14.42 19.62 -11.70
CA TYR A 56 -14.55 19.28 -10.28
C TYR A 56 -15.64 18.23 -10.00
N TRP A 57 -16.70 18.22 -10.81
CA TRP A 57 -17.81 17.26 -10.72
C TRP A 57 -17.38 15.79 -10.90
N LEU A 58 -16.27 15.52 -11.62
CA LEU A 58 -15.72 14.16 -11.78
C LEU A 58 -15.22 13.54 -10.47
N ARG A 59 -15.07 14.33 -9.40
CA ARG A 59 -14.72 13.83 -8.07
C ARG A 59 -15.86 13.04 -7.41
N GLU A 60 -17.10 13.25 -7.84
CA GLU A 60 -18.30 12.65 -7.24
C GLU A 60 -18.49 11.20 -7.72
N ARG A 61 -17.83 10.24 -7.05
CA ARG A 61 -17.75 8.83 -7.49
C ARG A 61 -19.11 8.15 -7.70
N GLU A 62 -20.11 8.51 -6.89
CA GLU A 62 -21.45 7.92 -6.96
C GLU A 62 -22.38 8.64 -7.95
N ASN A 63 -21.91 9.72 -8.60
CA ASN A 63 -22.72 10.48 -9.54
C ASN A 63 -22.92 9.67 -10.84
N PRO A 64 -24.17 9.41 -11.27
CA PRO A 64 -24.44 8.64 -12.48
C PRO A 64 -23.83 9.23 -13.76
N GLU A 65 -23.65 10.56 -13.84
CA GLU A 65 -22.98 11.18 -14.98
C GLU A 65 -21.48 10.86 -15.02
N VAL A 66 -20.84 10.72 -13.85
CA VAL A 66 -19.43 10.35 -13.73
C VAL A 66 -19.25 8.90 -14.16
N ILE A 67 -20.09 8.01 -13.64
CA ILE A 67 -20.09 6.58 -14.02
C ILE A 67 -20.28 6.43 -15.54
N ALA A 68 -21.29 7.10 -16.11
CA ALA A 68 -21.54 7.06 -17.56
C ALA A 68 -20.35 7.60 -18.38
N TYR A 69 -19.65 8.64 -17.88
CA TYR A 69 -18.45 9.16 -18.52
C TYR A 69 -17.30 8.14 -18.47
N LEU A 70 -17.06 7.50 -17.31
CA LEU A 70 -16.04 6.47 -17.15
C LEU A 70 -16.30 5.24 -18.02
N GLU A 71 -17.56 4.79 -18.13
CA GLU A 71 -17.93 3.72 -19.06
C GLU A 71 -17.65 4.08 -20.52
N ALA A 72 -17.87 5.35 -20.90
CA ALA A 72 -17.56 5.81 -22.26
C ALA A 72 -16.05 5.86 -22.51
N GLU A 73 -15.25 6.25 -21.52
CA GLU A 73 -13.78 6.20 -21.58
C GLU A 73 -13.26 4.76 -21.69
N ASN A 74 -13.84 3.82 -20.93
CA ASN A 74 -13.49 2.41 -21.02
C ASN A 74 -13.79 1.83 -22.41
N LYS A 75 -14.98 2.11 -22.97
CA LYS A 75 -15.35 1.70 -24.34
C LYS A 75 -14.43 2.31 -25.39
N TYR A 76 -14.05 3.57 -25.23
CA TYR A 76 -13.12 4.23 -26.15
C TYR A 76 -11.72 3.63 -26.05
N THR A 77 -11.27 3.30 -24.84
CA THR A 77 -10.01 2.61 -24.60
C THR A 77 -10.00 1.24 -25.27
N GLU A 78 -11.03 0.42 -25.05
CA GLU A 78 -11.21 -0.89 -25.71
C GLU A 78 -11.16 -0.76 -27.24
N TYR A 79 -11.83 0.24 -27.81
CA TYR A 79 -11.77 0.52 -29.25
C TYR A 79 -10.34 0.85 -29.71
N CYS A 80 -9.64 1.73 -29.00
CA CYS A 80 -8.30 2.18 -29.38
C CYS A 80 -7.24 1.08 -29.29
N ILE A 81 -7.37 0.17 -28.33
CA ILE A 81 -6.38 -0.90 -28.10
C ILE A 81 -6.71 -2.21 -28.81
N LYS A 82 -7.86 -2.28 -29.50
CA LYS A 82 -8.36 -3.49 -30.15
C LYS A 82 -7.38 -4.13 -31.13
N ASP A 83 -6.71 -3.31 -31.94
CA ASP A 83 -5.77 -3.81 -32.95
C ASP A 83 -4.52 -4.48 -32.32
N TYR A 84 -4.33 -4.34 -31.00
CA TYR A 84 -3.25 -4.96 -30.25
C TYR A 84 -3.68 -6.22 -29.50
N ASP A 85 -4.89 -6.77 -29.71
CA ASP A 85 -5.36 -7.98 -29.03
C ASP A 85 -4.36 -9.14 -29.12
N SER A 86 -3.81 -9.42 -30.30
CA SER A 86 -2.79 -10.47 -30.46
C SER A 86 -1.50 -10.18 -29.69
N LEU A 87 -1.08 -8.91 -29.61
CA LEU A 87 0.10 -8.52 -28.85
C LEU A 87 -0.15 -8.61 -27.34
N LYS A 88 -1.33 -8.19 -26.87
CA LYS A 88 -1.75 -8.34 -25.46
C LYS A 88 -1.75 -9.81 -25.06
N ASP A 89 -2.30 -10.69 -25.90
CA ASP A 89 -2.31 -12.13 -25.65
C ASP A 89 -0.88 -12.69 -25.62
N GLN A 90 -0.02 -12.30 -26.56
CA GLN A 90 1.37 -12.71 -26.56
C GLN A 90 2.07 -12.28 -25.27
N LEU A 91 1.94 -11.01 -24.88
CA LEU A 91 2.55 -10.47 -23.66
C LEU A 91 1.99 -11.14 -22.40
N TYR A 92 0.70 -11.42 -22.35
CA TYR A 92 0.07 -12.15 -21.25
C TYR A 92 0.72 -13.53 -21.07
N HIS A 93 0.80 -14.32 -22.15
CA HIS A 93 1.42 -15.64 -22.09
C HIS A 93 2.92 -15.58 -21.77
N GLU A 94 3.63 -14.56 -22.27
CA GLU A 94 5.03 -14.33 -21.92
C GLU A 94 5.23 -13.98 -20.45
N MET A 95 4.38 -13.13 -19.87
CA MET A 95 4.45 -12.75 -18.45
C MET A 95 4.13 -13.95 -17.56
N ILE A 96 3.03 -14.67 -17.83
CA ILE A 96 2.68 -15.89 -17.09
C ILE A 96 3.76 -16.96 -17.24
N GLY A 97 4.32 -17.14 -18.44
CA GLY A 97 5.39 -18.11 -18.69
C GLY A 97 6.71 -17.81 -17.96
N ARG A 98 6.91 -16.59 -17.47
CA ARG A 98 8.07 -16.17 -16.65
C ARG A 98 7.79 -16.25 -15.14
N ILE A 99 6.54 -16.50 -14.75
CA ILE A 99 6.15 -16.66 -13.34
C ILE A 99 6.09 -18.14 -13.01
N LYS A 100 6.75 -18.53 -11.93
CA LYS A 100 6.66 -19.87 -11.38
C LYS A 100 5.35 -19.97 -10.59
N GLN A 101 4.34 -20.64 -11.17
CA GLN A 101 3.00 -20.72 -10.56
C GLN A 101 2.97 -21.49 -9.23
N GLU A 102 3.93 -22.39 -9.03
CA GLU A 102 4.14 -23.08 -7.76
C GLU A 102 5.44 -22.58 -7.17
N ASP A 103 5.36 -21.75 -6.13
CA ASP A 103 6.56 -21.18 -5.54
C ASP A 103 6.49 -21.19 -4.02
N VAL A 104 7.67 -21.12 -3.41
CA VAL A 104 7.83 -21.11 -1.95
C VAL A 104 8.87 -20.05 -1.61
N SER A 105 8.56 -19.20 -0.63
CA SER A 105 9.50 -18.17 -0.20
C SER A 105 10.72 -18.77 0.53
N ALA A 106 11.76 -17.96 0.70
CA ALA A 106 12.84 -18.33 1.62
C ALA A 106 12.30 -18.32 3.06
N PRO A 107 12.42 -19.43 3.81
CA PRO A 107 11.87 -19.49 5.16
C PRO A 107 12.71 -18.67 6.13
N TYR A 108 12.07 -18.08 7.14
CA TYR A 108 12.73 -17.39 8.25
C TYR A 108 12.33 -18.01 9.59
N PHE A 109 13.27 -18.07 10.53
CA PHE A 109 13.03 -18.61 11.86
C PHE A 109 12.66 -17.50 12.83
N ASN A 110 11.50 -17.63 13.48
CA ASN A 110 11.04 -16.73 14.51
C ASN A 110 10.27 -17.50 15.59
N ASN A 111 10.54 -17.21 16.86
CA ASN A 111 9.80 -17.72 18.02
C ASN A 111 9.51 -19.24 18.00
N GLY A 112 10.49 -20.07 17.60
CA GLY A 112 10.34 -21.54 17.55
C GLY A 112 9.72 -22.08 16.26
N TYR A 113 9.48 -21.25 15.25
CA TYR A 113 8.85 -21.64 13.99
C TYR A 113 9.63 -21.11 12.79
N PHE A 114 9.69 -21.92 11.73
CA PHE A 114 10.04 -21.46 10.38
C PHE A 114 8.76 -21.01 9.67
N TYR A 115 8.70 -19.74 9.29
CA TYR A 115 7.60 -19.16 8.53
C TYR A 115 7.99 -19.07 7.05
N TYR A 116 7.02 -19.26 6.16
CA TYR A 116 7.16 -19.10 4.72
C TYR A 116 5.79 -18.97 4.05
N THR A 117 5.78 -18.40 2.86
CA THR A 117 4.61 -18.39 1.99
C THR A 117 4.78 -19.40 0.86
N ARG A 118 3.68 -19.90 0.34
CA ARG A 118 3.67 -20.71 -0.87
C ARG A 118 2.50 -20.39 -1.79
N TYR A 119 2.73 -20.54 -3.08
CA TYR A 119 1.70 -20.50 -4.11
C TYR A 119 1.47 -21.91 -4.65
N GLU A 120 0.20 -22.23 -4.88
CA GLU A 120 -0.19 -23.46 -5.54
C GLU A 120 -0.57 -23.19 -7.00
N LYS A 121 -0.45 -24.23 -7.84
CA LYS A 121 -0.76 -24.11 -9.25
C LYS A 121 -2.20 -23.66 -9.48
N ASN A 122 -2.38 -22.68 -10.36
CA ASN A 122 -3.68 -22.08 -10.70
C ASN A 122 -4.41 -21.45 -9.49
N LYS A 123 -3.70 -21.09 -8.43
CA LYS A 123 -4.20 -20.26 -7.34
C LYS A 123 -3.70 -18.83 -7.51
N GLU A 124 -4.52 -17.87 -7.11
CA GLU A 124 -4.24 -16.44 -7.30
C GLU A 124 -3.57 -15.82 -6.06
N TYR A 125 -3.77 -16.42 -4.89
CA TYR A 125 -3.28 -15.91 -3.62
C TYR A 125 -2.28 -16.86 -2.96
N GLU A 126 -1.45 -16.29 -2.10
CA GLU A 126 -0.50 -17.04 -1.28
C GLU A 126 -1.18 -17.82 -0.15
N ILE A 127 -0.45 -18.77 0.37
CA ILE A 127 -0.79 -19.54 1.56
C ILE A 127 0.31 -19.29 2.59
N GLU A 128 -0.08 -18.71 3.73
CA GLU A 128 0.77 -18.44 4.87
C GLU A 128 0.98 -19.71 5.69
N CYS A 129 2.22 -20.13 5.86
CA CYS A 129 2.59 -21.39 6.48
C CYS A 129 3.66 -21.21 7.56
N ARG A 130 3.66 -22.13 8.51
CA ARG A 130 4.78 -22.30 9.45
C ARG A 130 5.09 -23.76 9.73
N LYS A 131 6.31 -24.03 10.18
CA LYS A 131 6.77 -25.34 10.65
C LYS A 131 7.50 -25.18 11.97
N LYS A 132 7.12 -25.95 12.98
CA LYS A 132 7.71 -25.87 14.32
C LYS A 132 9.13 -26.43 14.33
N ASP A 133 10.08 -25.73 14.94
CA ASP A 133 11.49 -26.11 15.22
C ASP A 133 12.39 -26.48 14.02
N SER A 134 11.86 -27.06 12.93
CA SER A 134 12.62 -27.58 11.79
C SER A 134 11.79 -27.55 10.51
N LEU A 135 12.44 -27.34 9.36
CA LEU A 135 11.81 -27.40 8.03
C LEU A 135 11.35 -28.80 7.63
N GLU A 136 11.84 -29.84 8.30
CA GLU A 136 11.42 -31.23 8.08
C GLU A 136 10.15 -31.60 8.85
N ASN A 137 9.72 -30.75 9.79
CA ASN A 137 8.50 -30.99 10.55
C ASN A 137 7.24 -30.66 9.71
N THR A 138 6.10 -31.12 10.21
CA THR A 138 4.80 -30.94 9.56
C THR A 138 4.47 -29.46 9.40
N GLU A 139 3.98 -29.10 8.22
CA GLU A 139 3.45 -27.76 7.91
C GLU A 139 2.15 -27.49 8.68
N GLU A 140 2.06 -26.30 9.26
CA GLU A 140 0.85 -25.68 9.77
C GLU A 140 0.46 -24.54 8.82
N VAL A 141 -0.75 -24.61 8.22
CA VAL A 141 -1.29 -23.51 7.42
C VAL A 141 -1.94 -22.49 8.35
N ILE A 142 -1.41 -21.28 8.37
CA ILE A 142 -1.93 -20.15 9.14
C ILE A 142 -3.11 -19.53 8.40
N PHE A 143 -2.91 -19.15 7.12
CA PHE A 143 -3.94 -18.54 6.28
C PHE A 143 -3.87 -19.10 4.87
N ASP A 144 -4.98 -19.66 4.38
CA ASP A 144 -5.16 -19.93 2.96
C ASP A 144 -6.00 -18.79 2.38
N VAL A 145 -5.31 -17.80 1.79
CA VAL A 145 -5.94 -16.58 1.31
C VAL A 145 -6.89 -16.88 0.14
N ASN A 146 -6.68 -17.96 -0.61
CA ASN A 146 -7.59 -18.39 -1.66
C ASN A 146 -8.96 -18.77 -1.09
N ASN A 147 -9.00 -19.43 0.06
CA ASN A 147 -10.26 -19.78 0.72
C ASN A 147 -10.90 -18.55 1.38
N MET A 148 -10.09 -17.65 1.95
CA MET A 148 -10.56 -16.43 2.60
C MET A 148 -11.16 -15.42 1.59
N ALA A 149 -10.64 -15.40 0.36
CA ALA A 149 -11.11 -14.56 -0.73
C ALA A 149 -12.42 -15.03 -1.38
N VAL A 150 -12.90 -16.25 -1.08
CA VAL A 150 -14.13 -16.78 -1.70
C VAL A 150 -15.32 -15.89 -1.39
N GLY A 151 -16.00 -15.43 -2.45
CA GLY A 151 -17.20 -14.58 -2.35
C GLY A 151 -16.90 -13.08 -2.35
N TYR A 152 -15.63 -12.68 -2.43
CA TYR A 152 -15.23 -11.28 -2.61
C TYR A 152 -14.74 -11.01 -4.03
N GLU A 153 -15.08 -9.83 -4.57
CA GLU A 153 -14.52 -9.35 -5.85
C GLU A 153 -13.05 -8.90 -5.71
N TYR A 154 -12.68 -8.49 -4.49
CA TYR A 154 -11.32 -8.14 -4.10
C TYR A 154 -11.07 -8.63 -2.68
N TYR A 155 -9.91 -9.22 -2.44
CA TYR A 155 -9.46 -9.58 -1.11
C TYR A 155 -7.96 -9.31 -1.02
N ALA A 156 -7.54 -8.62 0.03
CA ALA A 156 -6.14 -8.49 0.39
C ALA A 156 -6.00 -8.86 1.86
N LEU A 157 -5.23 -9.91 2.14
CA LEU A 157 -4.64 -10.07 3.45
C LEU A 157 -3.68 -8.87 3.64
N GLY A 158 -3.82 -8.17 4.76
CA GLY A 158 -2.92 -7.10 5.17
C GLY A 158 -1.72 -7.68 5.89
N ASP A 159 -1.57 -7.32 7.16
CA ASP A 159 -0.55 -7.87 8.04
C ASP A 159 -1.14 -8.96 8.94
N PHE A 160 -0.28 -9.80 9.52
CA PHE A 160 -0.65 -10.66 10.63
C PHE A 160 0.49 -10.76 11.64
N SER A 161 0.11 -10.89 12.91
CA SER A 161 1.03 -11.01 14.02
C SER A 161 0.63 -12.17 14.91
N VAL A 162 1.57 -13.07 15.16
CA VAL A 162 1.39 -14.24 16.01
C VAL A 162 1.67 -13.87 17.47
N SER A 163 0.81 -14.29 18.39
CA SER A 163 0.99 -14.04 19.83
C SER A 163 2.32 -14.64 20.33
N PRO A 164 2.93 -14.08 21.39
CA PRO A 164 4.20 -14.58 21.93
C PRO A 164 4.21 -16.08 22.29
N ASP A 165 3.07 -16.65 22.68
CA ASP A 165 2.90 -18.07 22.99
C ASP A 165 2.59 -18.95 21.77
N ASN A 166 2.58 -18.38 20.56
CA ASN A 166 2.31 -19.00 19.27
C ASN A 166 0.89 -19.58 19.07
N LYS A 167 -0.07 -19.24 19.93
CA LYS A 167 -1.42 -19.83 19.89
C LYS A 167 -2.44 -19.00 19.12
N LEU A 168 -2.26 -17.69 19.03
CA LEU A 168 -3.18 -16.80 18.34
C LEU A 168 -2.46 -16.11 17.18
N ALA A 169 -3.19 -15.78 16.13
CA ALA A 169 -2.78 -14.82 15.12
C ALA A 169 -3.85 -13.75 15.01
N ALA A 170 -3.49 -12.51 15.29
CA ALA A 170 -4.29 -11.37 14.87
C ALA A 170 -3.89 -11.04 13.42
N PHE A 171 -4.87 -10.83 12.55
CA PHE A 171 -4.65 -10.61 11.12
C PHE A 171 -5.60 -9.54 10.59
N SER A 172 -5.13 -8.76 9.62
CA SER A 172 -5.89 -7.71 8.99
C SER A 172 -6.23 -8.04 7.54
N PHE A 173 -7.34 -7.54 7.02
CA PHE A 173 -7.71 -7.72 5.62
C PHE A 173 -8.58 -6.58 5.08
N ASP A 174 -8.52 -6.37 3.76
CA ASP A 174 -9.30 -5.37 3.02
C ASP A 174 -10.06 -6.06 1.88
N THR A 175 -11.35 -5.74 1.73
CA THR A 175 -12.24 -6.31 0.70
C THR A 175 -12.73 -5.28 -0.32
N VAL A 176 -12.29 -4.02 -0.22
CA VAL A 176 -12.75 -2.90 -1.04
C VAL A 176 -11.61 -2.06 -1.62
N SER A 177 -10.35 -2.45 -1.40
CA SER A 177 -9.14 -1.79 -1.90
C SER A 177 -9.05 -0.30 -1.50
N ARG A 178 -9.44 -0.02 -0.24
CA ARG A 178 -9.39 1.32 0.36
C ARG A 178 -8.21 1.50 1.30
N ARG A 179 -7.43 0.43 1.56
CA ARG A 179 -6.41 0.40 2.63
C ARG A 179 -7.01 0.81 3.98
N GLN A 180 -8.23 0.36 4.23
CA GLN A 180 -8.94 0.44 5.48
C GLN A 180 -9.20 -1.00 5.91
N TYR A 181 -8.35 -1.51 6.79
CA TYR A 181 -8.33 -2.93 7.09
C TYR A 181 -9.25 -3.25 8.27
N ILE A 182 -9.80 -4.45 8.25
CA ILE A 182 -10.49 -5.07 9.38
C ILE A 182 -9.51 -6.04 10.04
N ILE A 183 -9.27 -5.89 11.34
CA ILE A 183 -8.50 -6.84 12.14
C ILE A 183 -9.43 -7.86 12.78
N LYS A 184 -9.04 -9.14 12.74
CA LYS A 184 -9.67 -10.24 13.47
C LYS A 184 -8.60 -11.10 14.14
N VAL A 185 -9.02 -11.97 15.06
CA VAL A 185 -8.12 -12.90 15.77
C VAL A 185 -8.50 -14.34 15.44
N LYS A 186 -7.49 -15.15 15.10
CA LYS A 186 -7.59 -16.58 14.84
C LYS A 186 -6.86 -17.36 15.92
N ASN A 187 -7.49 -18.39 16.46
CA ASN A 187 -6.83 -19.43 17.24
C ASN A 187 -6.14 -20.42 16.29
N LEU A 188 -4.83 -20.56 16.42
CA LEU A 188 -3.99 -21.39 15.56
C LEU A 188 -4.00 -22.87 15.94
N GLU A 189 -4.44 -23.22 17.16
CA GLU A 189 -4.53 -24.60 17.62
C GLU A 189 -5.75 -25.32 17.04
N ASN A 190 -6.86 -24.61 16.89
CA ASN A 190 -8.13 -25.19 16.41
C ASN A 190 -8.65 -24.55 15.10
N GLY A 191 -8.06 -23.46 14.64
CA GLY A 191 -8.45 -22.74 13.42
C GLY A 191 -9.64 -21.79 13.57
N GLU A 192 -10.21 -21.64 14.78
CA GLU A 192 -11.38 -20.82 15.06
C GLU A 192 -11.06 -19.32 14.94
N ILE A 193 -11.95 -18.55 14.32
CA ILE A 193 -11.90 -17.08 14.35
C ILE A 193 -12.68 -16.62 15.58
N LEU A 194 -12.03 -15.88 16.46
CA LEU A 194 -12.60 -15.33 17.69
C LEU A 194 -13.59 -14.19 17.37
N SER A 195 -14.32 -13.73 18.40
CA SER A 195 -15.32 -12.67 18.26
C SER A 195 -14.72 -11.27 18.04
N ASP A 196 -13.43 -11.09 18.32
CA ASP A 196 -12.70 -9.84 18.18
C ASP A 196 -12.73 -9.34 16.73
N ILE A 197 -13.19 -8.09 16.56
CA ILE A 197 -13.27 -7.41 15.27
C ILE A 197 -13.02 -5.92 15.46
N ILE A 198 -12.11 -5.38 14.66
CA ILE A 198 -11.71 -3.97 14.70
C ILE A 198 -11.72 -3.46 13.26
N ASP A 199 -12.59 -2.50 12.96
CA ASP A 199 -12.73 -1.92 11.63
C ASP A 199 -11.86 -0.66 11.46
N ASN A 200 -11.62 -0.24 10.22
CA ASN A 200 -10.99 1.04 9.85
C ASN A 200 -9.59 1.26 10.47
N THR A 201 -8.72 0.28 10.27
CA THR A 201 -7.33 0.30 10.75
C THR A 201 -6.33 0.48 9.60
N GLU A 202 -5.09 0.85 9.91
CA GLU A 202 -3.97 0.85 8.96
C GLU A 202 -3.57 -0.59 8.57
N GLY A 203 -3.94 -1.56 9.41
CA GLY A 203 -3.75 -2.99 9.20
C GLY A 203 -2.57 -3.57 9.99
N ASP A 204 -1.75 -2.73 10.62
CA ASP A 204 -0.64 -3.11 11.47
C ASP A 204 -1.10 -3.70 12.81
N ILE A 205 -0.39 -4.71 13.30
CA ILE A 205 -0.74 -5.46 14.51
C ILE A 205 0.51 -5.77 15.32
N VAL A 206 0.57 -5.26 16.55
CA VAL A 206 1.75 -5.46 17.41
C VAL A 206 1.36 -6.00 18.77
N TRP A 207 1.68 -7.27 19.03
CA TRP A 207 1.44 -7.91 20.33
C TRP A 207 2.37 -7.40 21.42
N ALA A 208 1.80 -7.12 22.60
CA ALA A 208 2.52 -7.14 23.86
C ALA A 208 3.00 -8.55 24.21
N ASN A 209 3.79 -8.70 25.27
CA ASN A 209 4.30 -10.00 25.71
C ASN A 209 3.32 -10.81 26.59
N ASP A 210 2.17 -10.23 26.94
CA ASP A 210 1.18 -10.83 27.83
C ASP A 210 0.24 -11.84 27.16
N ASN A 211 0.33 -12.04 25.85
CA ASN A 211 -0.56 -12.88 25.01
C ASN A 211 -2.02 -12.44 25.00
N ASN A 212 -2.33 -11.23 25.48
CA ASN A 212 -3.69 -10.75 25.68
C ASN A 212 -3.92 -9.36 25.09
N THR A 213 -2.87 -8.57 24.93
CA THR A 213 -2.93 -7.19 24.47
C THR A 213 -2.18 -7.03 23.16
N PHE A 214 -2.79 -6.37 22.18
CA PHE A 214 -2.10 -5.90 20.99
C PHE A 214 -2.47 -4.46 20.66
N PHE A 215 -1.63 -3.83 19.86
CA PHE A 215 -1.77 -2.44 19.44
C PHE A 215 -1.91 -2.37 17.92
N TYR A 216 -2.62 -1.34 17.46
CA TYR A 216 -2.88 -1.08 16.04
C TYR A 216 -3.03 0.42 15.80
N VAL A 217 -2.97 0.86 14.54
CA VAL A 217 -3.27 2.24 14.15
C VAL A 217 -4.69 2.38 13.61
N GLU A 218 -5.45 3.30 14.19
CA GLU A 218 -6.75 3.77 13.68
C GLU A 218 -6.54 4.82 12.58
N LYS A 219 -7.33 4.71 11.50
CA LYS A 219 -7.33 5.65 10.38
C LYS A 219 -8.41 6.70 10.51
N ASP A 220 -8.12 7.90 10.03
CA ASP A 220 -9.16 8.87 9.73
C ASP A 220 -9.97 8.39 8.50
N PRO A 221 -11.30 8.28 8.59
CA PRO A 221 -12.12 7.66 7.55
C PRO A 221 -12.23 8.49 6.26
N VAL A 222 -11.81 9.76 6.28
CA VAL A 222 -11.93 10.68 5.14
C VAL A 222 -10.58 10.87 4.46
N THR A 223 -9.55 11.18 5.24
CA THR A 223 -8.19 11.45 4.76
C THR A 223 -7.39 10.16 4.55
N LEU A 224 -7.81 9.05 5.18
CA LEU A 224 -7.12 7.77 5.20
C LEU A 224 -5.73 7.81 5.86
N ARG A 225 -5.49 8.81 6.71
CA ARG A 225 -4.26 8.95 7.49
C ARG A 225 -4.34 8.12 8.78
N GLY A 226 -3.30 7.34 9.08
CA GLY A 226 -3.13 6.72 10.39
C GLY A 226 -2.75 7.78 11.43
N PHE A 227 -3.55 7.94 12.48
CA PHE A 227 -3.38 9.08 13.40
C PHE A 227 -3.47 8.74 14.89
N ARG A 228 -4.01 7.58 15.25
CA ARG A 228 -4.14 7.14 16.63
C ARG A 228 -3.58 5.75 16.80
N VAL A 229 -2.74 5.56 17.80
CA VAL A 229 -2.39 4.22 18.27
C VAL A 229 -3.41 3.80 19.33
N LYS A 230 -4.02 2.65 19.10
CA LYS A 230 -5.05 2.06 19.94
C LYS A 230 -4.52 0.79 20.59
N LYS A 231 -4.96 0.53 21.80
CA LYS A 231 -4.66 -0.68 22.57
C LYS A 231 -5.91 -1.53 22.66
N HIS A 232 -5.84 -2.75 22.14
CA HIS A 232 -6.90 -3.74 22.20
C HIS A 232 -6.59 -4.82 23.24
N LYS A 233 -7.60 -5.16 24.05
CA LYS A 233 -7.54 -6.33 24.95
C LYS A 233 -8.47 -7.40 24.41
N LEU A 234 -7.97 -8.63 24.26
CA LEU A 234 -8.77 -9.75 23.75
C LEU A 234 -10.10 -9.92 24.50
N GLY A 235 -11.15 -10.20 23.74
CA GLY A 235 -12.51 -10.42 24.22
C GLY A 235 -13.28 -9.14 24.57
N THR A 236 -12.71 -7.95 24.34
CA THR A 236 -13.39 -6.68 24.57
C THR A 236 -13.92 -6.08 23.26
N LEU A 237 -14.87 -5.14 23.36
CA LEU A 237 -15.36 -4.43 22.18
C LEU A 237 -14.32 -3.39 21.73
N SER A 238 -14.07 -3.29 20.42
CA SER A 238 -13.12 -2.31 19.86
C SER A 238 -13.46 -0.85 20.19
N SER A 239 -14.74 -0.56 20.45
CA SER A 239 -15.19 0.75 20.95
C SER A 239 -14.68 1.11 22.35
N GLU A 240 -14.24 0.12 23.13
CA GLU A 240 -13.66 0.28 24.47
C GLU A 240 -12.13 0.43 24.43
N ASP A 241 -11.51 0.24 23.26
CA ASP A 241 -10.05 0.31 23.09
C ASP A 241 -9.51 1.69 23.48
N GLN A 242 -8.46 1.69 24.29
CA GLN A 242 -7.82 2.91 24.76
C GLN A 242 -6.96 3.51 23.65
N THR A 243 -7.12 4.82 23.39
CA THR A 243 -6.13 5.59 22.62
C THR A 243 -4.91 5.85 23.50
N VAL A 244 -3.75 5.32 23.10
CA VAL A 244 -2.48 5.48 23.85
C VAL A 244 -1.59 6.59 23.26
N PHE A 245 -1.83 6.96 22.00
CA PHE A 245 -1.21 8.10 21.34
C PHE A 245 -2.11 8.64 20.23
N GLU A 246 -2.08 9.96 20.01
CA GLU A 246 -2.80 10.64 18.93
C GLU A 246 -1.92 11.74 18.34
N GLU A 247 -1.73 11.69 17.02
CA GLU A 247 -1.05 12.71 16.25
C GLU A 247 -2.06 13.71 15.68
N ASN A 248 -1.98 14.94 16.19
CA ASN A 248 -2.89 16.03 15.85
C ASN A 248 -2.38 16.88 14.68
N ASP A 249 -1.09 16.81 14.36
CA ASP A 249 -0.50 17.44 13.18
C ASP A 249 -0.73 16.54 11.96
N GLU A 250 -1.60 16.99 11.06
CA GLU A 250 -1.98 16.27 9.84
C GLU A 250 -0.82 16.07 8.86
N THR A 251 0.34 16.70 9.08
CA THR A 251 1.55 16.50 8.29
C THR A 251 2.39 15.29 8.73
N PHE A 252 1.99 14.63 9.82
CA PHE A 252 2.64 13.44 10.37
C PHE A 252 1.78 12.20 10.20
N ASP A 253 2.43 11.08 9.92
CA ASP A 253 1.86 9.75 10.02
C ASP A 253 2.29 9.08 11.33
N VAL A 254 1.58 8.03 11.71
CA VAL A 254 1.83 7.27 12.94
C VAL A 254 1.87 5.79 12.63
N TYR A 255 2.80 5.08 13.27
CA TYR A 255 2.90 3.63 13.24
C TYR A 255 3.31 3.11 14.62
N ILE A 256 3.05 1.83 14.86
CA ILE A 256 3.57 1.11 16.02
C ILE A 256 4.37 -0.11 15.56
N GLU A 257 5.46 -0.38 16.27
CA GLU A 257 6.33 -1.52 16.03
C GLU A 257 6.82 -2.12 17.35
N LYS A 258 7.52 -3.25 17.27
CA LYS A 258 8.16 -3.90 18.41
C LYS A 258 9.64 -4.08 18.10
N THR A 259 10.48 -3.87 19.11
CA THR A 259 11.92 -4.11 18.95
C THR A 259 12.18 -5.58 18.66
N LYS A 260 13.22 -5.88 17.87
CA LYS A 260 13.50 -7.26 17.43
C LYS A 260 13.80 -8.23 18.56
N ASP A 261 14.34 -7.72 19.67
CA ASP A 261 14.55 -8.48 20.90
C ASP A 261 13.29 -8.61 21.78
N ASN A 262 12.14 -8.11 21.30
CA ASN A 262 10.82 -8.13 21.94
C ASN A 262 10.72 -7.35 23.26
N ALA A 263 11.72 -6.54 23.61
CA ALA A 263 11.76 -5.82 24.88
C ALA A 263 10.81 -4.62 24.93
N PHE A 264 10.64 -3.89 23.82
CA PHE A 264 9.88 -2.64 23.81
C PHE A 264 8.90 -2.57 22.64
N LEU A 265 7.77 -1.93 22.89
CA LEU A 265 6.88 -1.42 21.86
C LEU A 265 7.27 0.03 21.57
N LEU A 266 7.33 0.40 20.30
CA LEU A 266 7.69 1.75 19.85
C LEU A 266 6.53 2.36 19.07
N ILE A 267 6.15 3.59 19.43
CA ILE A 267 5.28 4.42 18.60
C ILE A 267 6.17 5.41 17.86
N GLY A 268 6.15 5.33 16.53
CA GLY A 268 6.78 6.30 15.66
C GLY A 268 5.76 7.31 15.15
N SER A 269 6.15 8.58 15.15
CA SER A 269 5.42 9.65 14.48
C SER A 269 6.40 10.41 13.59
N ASN A 270 6.17 10.35 12.28
CA ASN A 270 7.11 10.86 11.29
C ASN A 270 6.44 11.79 10.29
N SER A 271 7.21 12.74 9.80
CA SER A 271 6.87 13.60 8.67
C SER A 271 8.09 13.69 7.75
N THR A 272 7.94 14.37 6.62
CA THR A 272 9.09 14.66 5.75
C THR A 272 10.22 15.45 6.43
N MET A 273 9.98 16.08 7.58
CA MET A 273 10.90 17.03 8.21
C MET A 273 11.23 16.74 9.66
N ALA A 274 10.65 15.74 10.32
CA ALA A 274 10.91 15.43 11.72
C ALA A 274 10.35 14.07 12.12
N ASP A 275 11.01 13.42 13.08
CA ASP A 275 10.56 12.20 13.74
C ASP A 275 10.39 12.39 15.25
N GLU A 276 9.48 11.61 15.85
CA GLU A 276 9.38 11.38 17.28
C GLU A 276 9.13 9.88 17.54
N TYR A 277 9.86 9.32 18.49
CA TYR A 277 9.66 7.96 18.97
C TYR A 277 9.32 7.96 20.45
N ARG A 278 8.36 7.11 20.80
CA ARG A 278 7.96 6.81 22.16
C ARG A 278 8.07 5.33 22.42
N TYR A 279 8.37 4.94 23.65
CA TYR A 279 8.57 3.53 24.01
C TYR A 279 7.80 3.15 25.28
N VAL A 280 7.41 1.89 25.35
CA VAL A 280 6.94 1.23 26.58
C VAL A 280 7.49 -0.19 26.62
N ASP A 281 7.72 -0.71 27.82
CA ASP A 281 8.12 -2.10 28.03
C ASP A 281 7.00 -3.02 27.52
N ALA A 282 7.35 -3.97 26.65
CA ALA A 282 6.39 -4.89 26.06
C ALA A 282 5.78 -5.88 27.08
N ASP A 283 6.42 -6.08 28.23
CA ASP A 283 5.89 -6.84 29.37
C ASP A 283 4.92 -6.02 30.23
N GLN A 284 4.89 -4.69 30.07
CA GLN A 284 4.02 -3.77 30.82
C GLN A 284 3.12 -2.96 29.87
N PRO A 285 2.22 -3.60 29.10
CA PRO A 285 1.43 -2.91 28.05
C PRO A 285 0.39 -1.92 28.58
N ASP A 286 0.17 -1.88 29.89
CA ASP A 286 -0.69 -0.89 30.55
C ASP A 286 0.08 0.37 31.01
N ASP A 287 1.42 0.37 30.94
CA ASP A 287 2.23 1.54 31.25
C ASP A 287 2.11 2.64 30.18
N THR A 288 2.51 3.86 30.57
CA THR A 288 2.48 5.01 29.66
C THR A 288 3.72 5.05 28.78
N PHE A 289 3.51 5.26 27.48
CA PHE A 289 4.59 5.50 26.51
C PHE A 289 5.41 6.74 26.87
N LYS A 290 6.73 6.58 26.92
CA LYS A 290 7.70 7.63 27.25
C LYS A 290 8.39 8.11 25.98
N VAL A 291 8.59 9.42 25.85
CA VAL A 291 9.32 10.00 24.72
C VAL A 291 10.81 9.68 24.84
N ILE A 292 11.43 9.25 23.73
CA ILE A 292 12.89 9.06 23.65
C ILE A 292 13.57 10.42 23.46
N GLN A 293 13.21 11.11 22.39
CA GLN A 293 13.66 12.47 22.05
C GLN A 293 12.46 13.24 21.51
N PRO A 294 12.09 14.40 22.08
CA PRO A 294 11.06 15.24 21.49
C PRO A 294 11.43 15.63 20.05
N ARG A 295 10.44 15.66 19.15
CA ARG A 295 10.68 16.02 17.74
C ARG A 295 11.33 17.38 17.59
N GLU A 296 12.21 17.47 16.61
CA GLU A 296 12.85 18.71 16.20
C GLU A 296 12.84 18.81 14.68
N ARG A 297 12.45 19.98 14.18
CA ARG A 297 12.40 20.21 12.74
C ARG A 297 13.80 20.07 12.12
N GLY A 298 13.89 19.26 11.08
CA GLY A 298 15.11 18.89 10.38
C GLY A 298 15.84 17.68 10.97
N ILE A 299 15.37 17.14 12.10
CA ILE A 299 15.97 15.95 12.71
C ILE A 299 15.11 14.73 12.42
N GLU A 300 15.69 13.82 11.64
CA GLU A 300 15.18 12.49 11.39
C GLU A 300 15.98 11.49 12.24
N TYR A 301 15.30 10.52 12.81
CA TYR A 301 15.95 9.42 13.50
C TYR A 301 15.07 8.17 13.55
N SER A 302 15.69 6.99 13.64
CA SER A 302 15.02 5.73 13.94
C SER A 302 15.65 5.06 15.16
N VAL A 303 14.85 4.22 15.84
CA VAL A 303 15.22 3.61 17.12
C VAL A 303 15.22 2.09 17.01
N TYR A 304 16.30 1.49 17.47
CA TYR A 304 16.44 0.04 17.63
C TYR A 304 16.82 -0.25 19.07
N HIS A 305 16.56 -1.45 19.56
CA HIS A 305 16.95 -1.85 20.91
C HIS A 305 17.72 -3.15 20.88
N HIS A 306 18.79 -3.21 21.66
CA HIS A 306 19.53 -4.44 21.89
C HIS A 306 20.29 -4.35 23.23
N SER A 307 20.11 -5.37 24.08
CA SER A 307 20.67 -5.41 25.44
C SER A 307 20.23 -4.20 26.29
N ASP A 308 21.14 -3.37 26.79
CA ASP A 308 20.81 -2.24 27.68
C ASP A 308 20.75 -0.88 26.95
N TYR A 309 20.68 -0.88 25.62
CA TYR A 309 20.82 0.32 24.81
C TYR A 309 19.72 0.45 23.76
N PHE A 310 19.23 1.69 23.61
CA PHE A 310 18.68 2.13 22.35
C PHE A 310 19.80 2.54 21.40
N TYR A 311 19.74 2.04 20.18
CA TYR A 311 20.56 2.46 19.06
C TYR A 311 19.75 3.42 18.20
N ILE A 312 20.33 4.57 17.89
CA ILE A 312 19.66 5.68 17.22
C ILE A 312 20.39 5.97 15.92
N ARG A 313 19.76 5.65 14.79
CA ARG A 313 20.23 6.12 13.48
C ARG A 313 19.64 7.52 13.28
N THR A 314 20.45 8.55 13.08
CA THR A 314 19.95 9.94 13.00
C THR A 314 20.71 10.80 11.99
N ASN A 315 20.03 11.79 11.40
CA ASN A 315 20.63 12.81 10.56
C ASN A 315 21.18 14.02 11.35
N TYR A 316 21.10 14.02 12.69
CA TYR A 316 21.57 15.11 13.54
C TYR A 316 23.05 15.41 13.24
N GLU A 317 23.34 16.58 12.67
CA GLU A 317 24.68 16.99 12.18
C GLU A 317 25.34 15.99 11.21
N ALA A 318 24.54 15.19 10.49
CA ALA A 318 25.00 14.08 9.68
C ALA A 318 24.05 13.83 8.50
N GLN A 319 24.26 14.49 7.36
CA GLN A 319 23.37 14.37 6.19
C GLN A 319 23.19 12.92 5.71
N ASN A 320 24.26 12.12 5.74
CA ASN A 320 24.22 10.69 5.37
C ASN A 320 23.96 9.76 6.56
N PHE A 321 23.40 10.31 7.64
CA PHE A 321 23.14 9.67 8.92
C PHE A 321 24.40 9.20 9.66
N ARG A 322 24.26 9.04 10.97
CA ARG A 322 25.21 8.39 11.86
C ARG A 322 24.49 7.44 12.80
N LEU A 323 25.21 6.49 13.38
CA LEU A 323 24.68 5.61 14.42
C LEU A 323 25.17 6.08 15.78
N MET A 324 24.23 6.33 16.67
CA MET A 324 24.46 6.66 18.07
C MET A 324 23.82 5.59 18.95
N LYS A 325 24.10 5.62 20.25
CA LYS A 325 23.38 4.82 21.25
C LYS A 325 23.21 5.57 22.56
N VAL A 326 22.22 5.16 23.35
CA VAL A 326 21.96 5.71 24.68
C VAL A 326 21.48 4.58 25.62
N PRO A 327 21.93 4.54 26.88
CA PRO A 327 21.45 3.54 27.83
C PRO A 327 19.94 3.66 28.08
N THR A 328 19.22 2.54 28.03
CA THR A 328 17.75 2.49 28.20
C THR A 328 17.30 3.00 29.57
N ALA A 329 18.11 2.80 30.62
CA ALA A 329 17.86 3.28 31.99
C ALA A 329 18.28 4.74 32.25
N GLY A 330 18.75 5.46 31.22
CA GLY A 330 19.36 6.78 31.34
C GLY A 330 18.48 7.95 30.91
N LYS A 331 19.11 9.12 30.74
CA LYS A 331 18.50 10.27 30.06
C LYS A 331 18.59 10.04 28.56
N LEU A 332 17.44 9.93 27.90
CA LEU A 332 17.36 9.52 26.49
C LEU A 332 17.54 10.67 25.49
N SER A 333 17.53 11.92 25.94
CA SER A 333 17.64 13.07 25.05
C SER A 333 18.97 13.09 24.31
N LYS A 334 18.95 13.65 23.09
CA LYS A 334 20.04 13.58 22.11
C LYS A 334 21.40 14.06 22.63
N GLU A 335 21.43 14.94 23.64
CA GLU A 335 22.66 15.43 24.27
C GLU A 335 23.44 14.32 24.99
N ASN A 336 22.78 13.19 25.30
CA ASN A 336 23.38 12.03 25.97
C ASN A 336 23.69 10.89 24.99
N TRP A 337 23.42 11.07 23.69
CA TRP A 337 23.71 10.06 22.69
C TRP A 337 25.22 9.92 22.48
N ILE A 338 25.69 8.68 22.48
CA ILE A 338 27.10 8.32 22.32
C ILE A 338 27.30 7.76 20.92
N GLU A 339 28.25 8.32 20.17
CA GLU A 339 28.53 7.88 18.80
C GLU A 339 29.05 6.44 18.73
N VAL A 340 28.51 5.67 17.77
CA VAL A 340 28.88 4.28 17.49
C VAL A 340 29.49 4.17 16.09
N ILE A 341 28.79 4.69 15.09
CA ILE A 341 29.28 4.78 13.70
C ILE A 341 29.22 6.25 13.29
N PRO A 342 30.36 6.92 13.06
CA PRO A 342 30.38 8.32 12.68
C PRO A 342 29.80 8.55 11.29
N HIS A 343 29.41 9.80 11.04
CA HIS A 343 29.01 10.28 9.72
C HIS A 343 30.10 10.06 8.67
N ARG A 344 29.69 9.77 7.43
CA ARG A 344 30.58 9.64 6.26
C ARG A 344 29.98 10.36 5.05
N ASP A 345 30.72 11.30 4.49
CA ASP A 345 30.25 12.13 3.35
C ASP A 345 29.89 11.33 2.09
N SER A 346 30.45 10.12 1.94
CA SER A 346 30.25 9.27 0.75
C SER A 346 29.42 8.01 1.01
N VAL A 347 28.87 7.82 2.22
CA VAL A 347 28.15 6.59 2.58
C VAL A 347 26.88 6.92 3.35
N LEU A 348 25.74 6.68 2.73
CA LEU A 348 24.44 6.71 3.40
C LEU A 348 24.31 5.50 4.32
N LEU A 349 24.10 5.73 5.60
CA LEU A 349 23.62 4.71 6.52
C LEU A 349 22.10 4.65 6.40
N GLU A 350 21.54 3.55 5.90
CA GLU A 350 20.07 3.40 5.69
C GLU A 350 19.34 2.77 6.88
N GLY A 351 20.01 1.90 7.64
CA GLY A 351 19.41 1.19 8.77
C GLY A 351 20.42 0.29 9.46
N ILE A 352 19.98 -0.36 10.54
CA ILE A 352 20.72 -1.43 11.20
C ILE A 352 19.77 -2.58 11.53
N GLU A 353 20.35 -3.73 11.85
CA GLU A 353 19.63 -4.90 12.34
C GLU A 353 20.33 -5.41 13.60
N VAL A 354 19.63 -5.40 14.74
CA VAL A 354 20.18 -5.70 16.09
C VAL A 354 19.19 -6.46 16.96
#